data_AF-C4JKN4-F1
#
_entry.id   AF-C4JKN4-F1
#
_cell.length_a   1.000
_cell.length_b   1.000
_cell.length_c   1.000
_cell.angle_alpha   90.00
_cell.angle_beta   90.00
_cell.angle_gamma   90.00
#
_symmetry.space_group_name_H-M   'P 1'
#
loop_
_entity.id
_entity.type
_entity.pdbx_description
1 polymer ?
#
loop_
_entity_poly.entity_id
_entity_poly.type
_entity_poly.pdbx_seq_one_letter_code
_entity_poly.pdbx_strand_id
1 'polypeptide(L)'
;MAEGSLSELCTICHINLPKYTCPRCSTRTCSLPCSKRHKLWSQCSGVRDPAAYLKRKELATPAAFDKDFNFITGIERRLERADRDAEHRGIVLDDDGRKRKKRRSGEFAQEEALLKRIERSGVEMLRAPKGMTRSRQNHSTWSKKQSCLNWSVEWIFPDKQKMIAKYPENNTIGFAFATTAYAKLHKLVEKRKQKPLQEGMLSSFRTPWRKK
;
A
#
# COMPACT_ATOMS: atom_id res chain seq x y z
N MET A 1 36.48 -45.20 -0.52
CA MET A 1 35.14 -44.57 -0.64
C MET A 1 34.62 -44.43 0.78
N ALA A 2 34.60 -43.21 1.33
CA ALA A 2 34.25 -43.01 2.73
C ALA A 2 32.73 -43.19 2.90
N GLU A 3 32.33 -44.29 3.51
CA GLU A 3 30.98 -44.55 4.04
C GLU A 3 30.70 -43.54 5.17
N GLY A 4 30.21 -42.36 4.80
CA GLY A 4 29.78 -41.34 5.75
C GLY A 4 28.48 -41.77 6.42
N SER A 5 28.43 -41.72 7.76
CA SER A 5 27.23 -42.05 8.51
C SER A 5 26.05 -41.16 8.08
N LEU A 6 24.84 -41.71 7.95
CA LEU A 6 23.63 -40.95 7.56
C LEU A 6 23.34 -39.77 8.52
N SER A 7 23.90 -39.80 9.73
CA SER A 7 23.87 -38.74 10.74
C SER A 7 24.75 -37.51 10.43
N GLU A 8 25.76 -37.65 9.57
CA GLU A 8 26.67 -36.56 9.19
C GLU A 8 26.18 -35.78 7.98
N LEU A 9 25.28 -36.37 7.19
CA LEU A 9 24.72 -35.77 6.00
C LEU A 9 23.50 -34.91 6.31
N CYS A 10 23.12 -34.07 5.35
CA CYS A 10 21.90 -33.27 5.43
C CYS A 10 20.69 -34.15 5.74
N THR A 11 19.97 -33.85 6.83
CA THR A 11 18.77 -34.58 7.30
C THR A 11 17.61 -34.61 6.31
N ILE A 12 17.72 -33.84 5.23
CA ILE A 12 16.65 -33.66 4.25
C ILE A 12 16.99 -34.34 2.94
N CYS A 13 18.20 -34.17 2.40
CA CYS A 13 18.58 -34.77 1.12
C CYS A 13 19.57 -35.93 1.24
N HIS A 14 20.20 -36.13 2.40
CA HIS A 14 21.16 -37.21 2.67
C HIS A 14 22.29 -37.37 1.63
N ILE A 15 22.61 -36.33 0.87
CA ILE A 15 23.65 -36.35 -0.18
C ILE A 15 24.85 -35.49 0.21
N ASN A 16 24.60 -34.29 0.76
CA ASN A 16 25.62 -33.29 1.03
C ASN A 16 25.78 -33.06 2.53
N LEU A 17 26.99 -32.65 2.94
CA LEU A 17 27.25 -32.19 4.31
C LEU A 17 26.39 -30.95 4.66
N PRO A 18 25.85 -30.87 5.88
CA PRO A 18 25.04 -29.75 6.31
C PRO A 18 25.89 -28.49 6.54
N LYS A 19 25.38 -27.35 6.05
CA LYS A 19 26.01 -26.02 6.19
C LYS A 19 25.25 -25.11 7.16
N TYR A 20 23.95 -25.38 7.36
CA TYR A 20 23.04 -24.54 8.12
C TYR A 20 22.31 -25.36 9.17
N THR A 21 21.99 -24.72 10.29
CA THR A 21 21.25 -25.33 11.41
C THR A 21 20.01 -24.50 11.72
N CYS A 22 18.86 -25.16 11.82
CA CYS A 22 17.61 -24.48 12.14
C CYS A 22 17.61 -23.96 13.59
N PRO A 23 17.32 -22.68 13.86
CA PRO A 23 17.39 -22.12 15.21
C PRO A 23 16.25 -22.57 16.14
N ARG A 24 15.22 -23.26 15.61
CA ARG A 24 14.08 -23.76 16.40
C ARG A 24 14.27 -25.22 16.84
N CYS A 25 14.55 -26.09 15.88
CA CYS A 25 14.61 -27.54 16.08
C CYS A 25 16.00 -28.14 15.85
N SER A 26 17.02 -27.30 15.63
CA SER A 26 18.42 -27.71 15.42
C SER A 26 18.65 -28.66 14.22
N THR A 27 17.68 -28.78 13.31
CA THR A 27 17.80 -29.59 12.09
C THR A 27 18.92 -29.07 11.18
N ARG A 28 19.83 -29.97 10.82
CA ARG A 28 21.01 -29.67 9.99
C ARG A 28 20.67 -29.83 8.50
N THR A 29 20.93 -28.79 7.72
CA THR A 29 20.58 -28.73 6.28
C THR A 29 21.75 -28.20 5.44
N CYS A 30 21.92 -28.69 4.21
CA CYS A 30 23.04 -28.30 3.34
C CYS A 30 22.80 -27.03 2.53
N SER A 31 21.54 -26.63 2.33
CA SER A 31 21.17 -25.57 1.39
C SER A 31 19.81 -24.93 1.73
N LEU A 32 19.53 -23.76 1.16
CA LEU A 32 18.25 -23.07 1.29
C LEU A 32 17.02 -23.92 0.88
N PRO A 33 17.02 -24.68 -0.24
CA PRO A 33 15.89 -25.55 -0.54
C PRO A 33 15.68 -26.65 0.52
N CYS A 34 16.75 -27.22 1.07
CA CYS A 34 16.64 -28.18 2.18
C CYS A 34 16.12 -27.50 3.46
N SER A 35 16.53 -26.26 3.71
CA SER A 35 16.04 -25.50 4.88
C SER A 35 14.56 -25.11 4.73
N LYS A 36 14.07 -24.79 3.54
CA LYS A 36 12.64 -24.58 3.28
C LYS A 36 11.84 -25.88 3.37
N ARG A 37 12.38 -26.98 2.82
CA ARG A 37 11.73 -28.29 2.81
C ARG A 37 11.52 -28.85 4.22
N HIS A 38 12.51 -28.73 5.12
CA HIS A 38 12.30 -29.15 6.52
C HIS A 38 11.22 -28.33 7.22
N LYS A 39 11.16 -27.01 6.98
CA LYS A 39 10.15 -26.14 7.60
C LYS A 39 8.74 -26.58 7.21
N LEU A 40 8.56 -26.95 5.94
CA LEU A 40 7.29 -27.43 5.42
C LEU A 40 6.92 -28.80 6.00
N TRP A 41 7.83 -29.78 5.90
CA TRP A 41 7.53 -31.16 6.29
C TRP A 41 7.38 -31.34 7.80
N SER A 42 8.22 -30.66 8.59
CA SER A 42 8.19 -30.74 10.05
C SER A 42 7.32 -29.66 10.69
N GLN A 43 6.53 -28.92 9.90
CA GLN A 43 5.72 -27.78 10.35
C GLN A 43 6.49 -26.81 11.27
N CYS A 44 7.76 -26.59 10.94
CA CYS A 44 8.68 -25.81 11.76
C CYS A 44 8.65 -24.34 11.30
N SER A 45 8.31 -23.41 12.21
CA SER A 45 8.37 -21.97 11.92
C SER A 45 9.78 -21.51 11.54
N GLY A 46 10.81 -22.23 11.99
CA GLY A 46 12.21 -21.84 11.83
C GLY A 46 12.57 -20.57 12.60
N VAL A 47 11.73 -20.14 13.53
CA VAL A 47 11.95 -19.03 14.45
C VAL A 47 12.24 -19.62 15.82
N ARG A 48 13.32 -19.17 16.45
CA ARG A 48 13.66 -19.55 17.82
C ARG A 48 12.56 -19.07 18.75
N ASP A 49 12.14 -19.91 19.68
CA ASP A 49 11.18 -19.51 20.72
C ASP A 49 11.90 -18.63 21.76
N PRO A 50 11.56 -17.33 21.87
CA PRO A 50 12.16 -16.45 22.87
C PRO A 50 11.72 -16.77 24.30
N ALA A 51 10.55 -17.40 24.47
CA ALA A 51 9.96 -17.69 25.77
C ALA A 51 10.21 -19.13 26.25
N ALA A 52 11.10 -19.87 25.59
CA ALA A 52 11.43 -21.24 25.95
C ALA A 52 11.97 -21.29 27.40
N TYR A 53 11.38 -22.17 28.21
CA TYR A 53 11.78 -22.33 29.61
C TYR A 53 13.26 -22.73 29.73
N LEU A 54 14.01 -21.97 30.54
CA LEU A 54 15.39 -22.26 30.91
C LEU A 54 15.47 -22.51 32.42
N LYS A 55 16.23 -23.52 32.81
CA LYS A 55 16.51 -23.77 34.23
C LYS A 55 17.32 -22.60 34.79
N ARG A 56 17.16 -22.29 36.07
CA ARG A 56 17.86 -21.16 36.74
C ARG A 56 19.38 -21.17 36.51
N LYS A 57 20.01 -22.34 36.48
CA LYS A 57 21.45 -22.50 36.22
C LYS A 57 21.86 -22.10 34.79
N GLU A 58 20.98 -22.29 33.82
CA GLU A 58 21.22 -21.95 32.41
C GLU A 58 20.89 -20.48 32.12
N LEU A 59 19.97 -19.89 32.89
CA LEU A 59 19.61 -18.46 32.80
C LEU A 59 20.74 -17.55 33.28
N ALA A 60 21.51 -17.97 34.28
CA ALA A 60 22.67 -17.25 34.79
C ALA A 60 23.91 -17.37 33.88
N THR A 61 23.71 -17.44 32.57
CA THR A 61 24.78 -17.45 31.56
C THR A 61 24.72 -16.16 30.73
N PRO A 62 25.87 -15.57 30.34
CA PRO A 62 25.88 -14.38 29.48
C PRO A 62 25.09 -14.57 28.19
N ALA A 63 25.16 -15.77 27.59
CA ALA A 63 24.42 -16.10 26.38
C ALA A 63 22.90 -16.16 26.56
N ALA A 64 22.39 -16.36 27.79
CA ALA A 64 20.96 -16.26 28.07
C ALA A 64 20.53 -14.80 28.19
N PHE A 65 21.32 -13.98 28.88
CA PHE A 65 21.08 -12.54 28.98
C PHE A 65 21.05 -11.84 27.61
N ASP A 66 21.99 -12.18 26.71
CA ASP A 66 22.02 -11.64 25.36
C ASP A 66 20.74 -11.98 24.56
N LYS A 67 20.13 -13.15 24.80
CA LYS A 67 18.87 -13.52 24.15
C LYS A 67 17.74 -12.60 24.60
N ASP A 68 17.64 -12.37 25.91
CA ASP A 68 16.61 -11.51 26.49
C ASP A 68 16.77 -10.07 26.04
N PHE A 69 18.01 -9.56 26.05
CA PHE A 69 18.33 -8.23 25.53
C PHE A 69 17.91 -8.09 24.07
N ASN A 70 18.32 -9.02 23.20
CA ASN A 70 17.95 -8.99 21.79
C ASN A 70 16.44 -9.10 21.57
N PHE A 71 15.74 -9.86 22.41
CA PHE A 71 14.29 -9.97 22.37
C PHE A 71 13.60 -8.66 22.72
N ILE A 72 13.94 -8.05 23.87
CA ILE A 72 13.36 -6.80 24.37
C ILE A 72 13.67 -5.65 23.39
N THR A 73 14.93 -5.45 23.02
CA THR A 73 15.31 -4.44 22.03
C THR A 73 14.64 -4.68 20.68
N GLY A 74 14.42 -5.95 20.30
CA GLY A 74 13.65 -6.30 19.12
C GLY A 74 12.17 -5.88 19.20
N ILE A 75 11.55 -5.98 20.38
CA ILE A 75 10.19 -5.49 20.64
C ILE A 75 10.14 -3.97 20.56
N GLU A 76 11.03 -3.27 21.26
CA GLU A 76 11.08 -1.80 21.26
C GLU A 76 11.21 -1.24 19.84
N ARG A 77 12.13 -1.79 19.04
CA ARG A 77 12.29 -1.39 17.63
C ARG A 77 11.07 -1.70 16.77
N ARG A 78 10.30 -2.74 17.10
CA ARG A 78 9.05 -3.07 16.40
C ARG A 78 7.94 -2.09 16.78
N LEU A 79 7.83 -1.76 18.07
CA LEU A 79 6.88 -0.76 18.57
C LEU A 79 7.16 0.61 17.95
N GLU A 80 8.41 1.08 18.01
CA GLU A 80 8.80 2.36 17.43
C GLU A 80 8.54 2.44 15.91
N ARG A 81 8.70 1.33 15.18
CA ARG A 81 8.29 1.25 13.76
C ARG A 81 6.78 1.31 13.59
N ALA A 82 6.02 0.60 14.42
CA ALA A 82 4.56 0.64 14.39
C ALA A 82 4.02 2.04 14.73
N ASP A 83 4.62 2.73 15.71
CA ASP A 83 4.25 4.09 16.09
C ASP A 83 4.51 5.06 14.94
N ARG A 84 5.72 5.02 14.34
CA ARG A 84 6.02 5.83 13.14
C ARG A 84 5.06 5.55 11.99
N ASP A 85 4.72 4.28 11.77
CA ASP A 85 3.76 3.89 10.73
C ASP A 85 2.34 4.41 11.03
N ALA A 86 1.91 4.36 12.30
CA ALA A 86 0.64 4.89 12.74
C ALA A 86 0.59 6.42 12.59
N GLU A 87 1.65 7.13 12.99
CA GLU A 87 1.81 8.57 12.80
C GLU A 87 1.79 8.96 11.32
N HIS A 88 2.53 8.24 10.46
CA HIS A 88 2.52 8.49 9.02
C HIS A 88 1.15 8.24 8.39
N ARG A 89 0.36 7.31 8.95
CA ARG A 89 -1.04 7.08 8.58
C ARG A 89 -1.99 8.11 9.21
N GLY A 90 -1.54 8.99 10.10
CA GLY A 90 -2.40 9.92 10.82
C GLY A 90 -3.36 9.22 11.79
N ILE A 91 -3.02 7.99 12.21
CA ILE A 91 -3.71 7.26 13.26
C ILE A 91 -3.13 7.76 14.57
N VAL A 92 -3.95 8.47 15.34
CA VAL A 92 -3.53 8.91 16.67
C VAL A 92 -3.70 7.73 17.61
N LEU A 93 -2.58 7.13 18.03
CA LEU A 93 -2.57 6.23 19.17
C LEU A 93 -2.77 7.10 20.42
N ASP A 94 -3.74 6.75 21.25
CA ASP A 94 -4.04 7.44 22.50
C ASP A 94 -2.98 7.07 23.54
N ASP A 95 -1.77 7.59 23.36
CA ASP A 95 -0.68 7.47 24.33
C ASP A 95 -0.24 8.89 24.75
N ASP A 96 -0.37 9.15 26.04
CA ASP A 96 0.01 10.36 26.76
C ASP A 96 -0.78 11.68 26.53
N GLY A 97 -1.67 11.98 27.48
CA GLY A 97 -2.61 13.11 27.50
C GLY A 97 -2.01 14.53 27.59
N ARG A 98 -0.70 14.74 27.38
CA ARG A 98 -0.06 16.04 27.67
C ARG A 98 0.39 16.86 26.46
N LYS A 99 0.57 16.29 25.26
CA LYS A 99 1.03 17.06 24.07
C LYS A 99 -0.08 17.49 23.10
N ARG A 100 -1.32 17.11 23.36
CA ARG A 100 -2.44 17.19 22.39
C ARG A 100 -3.10 18.56 22.19
N LYS A 101 -2.90 19.55 23.07
CA LYS A 101 -3.74 20.75 23.06
C LYS A 101 -3.36 21.85 22.06
N LYS A 102 -2.10 21.95 21.60
CA LYS A 102 -1.64 23.18 20.90
C LYS A 102 -1.67 23.13 19.36
N ARG A 103 -1.65 21.95 18.73
CA ARG A 103 -1.65 21.82 17.24
C ARG A 103 -3.05 21.58 16.64
N ARG A 104 -4.08 21.42 17.46
CA ARG A 104 -5.41 20.90 17.05
C ARG A 104 -6.50 21.94 16.76
N SER A 105 -6.33 23.22 17.06
CA SER A 105 -7.48 24.16 17.00
C SER A 105 -7.96 24.46 15.58
N GLY A 106 -7.06 24.59 14.59
CA GLY A 106 -7.44 24.99 13.22
C GLY A 106 -8.05 23.87 12.38
N GLU A 107 -7.43 22.69 12.37
CA GLU A 107 -7.83 21.56 11.54
C GLU A 107 -9.15 20.94 12.02
N PHE A 108 -9.32 20.84 13.34
CA PHE A 108 -10.57 20.36 13.96
C PHE A 108 -11.74 21.31 13.69
N ALA A 109 -11.51 22.63 13.72
CA ALA A 109 -12.52 23.63 13.40
C ALA A 109 -12.97 23.56 11.92
N GLN A 110 -12.05 23.26 11.00
CA GLN A 110 -12.39 23.11 9.58
C GLN A 110 -13.15 21.79 9.32
N GLU A 111 -12.76 20.70 9.97
CA GLU A 111 -13.42 19.41 9.87
C GLU A 111 -14.85 19.44 10.45
N GLU A 112 -15.03 20.12 11.59
CA GLU A 112 -16.35 20.28 12.22
C GLU A 112 -17.27 21.19 11.40
N ALA A 113 -16.74 22.26 10.80
CA ALA A 113 -17.50 23.12 9.90
C ALA A 113 -17.95 22.38 8.63
N LEU A 114 -17.11 21.48 8.10
CA LEU A 114 -17.48 20.60 6.99
C LEU A 114 -18.64 19.68 7.38
N LEU A 115 -18.55 19.01 8.52
CA LEU A 115 -19.61 18.10 9.01
C LEU A 115 -20.96 18.81 9.17
N LYS A 116 -20.96 19.95 9.84
CA LYS A 116 -22.19 20.75 10.04
C LYS A 116 -22.81 21.17 8.70
N ARG A 117 -21.98 21.45 7.68
CA ARG A 117 -22.49 21.84 6.36
C ARG A 117 -23.04 20.64 5.58
N ILE A 118 -22.39 19.48 5.65
CA ILE A 118 -22.85 18.23 5.03
C ILE A 118 -24.23 17.83 5.59
N GLU A 119 -24.38 17.89 6.91
CA GLU A 119 -25.65 17.59 7.59
C GLU A 119 -26.76 18.56 7.16
N ARG A 120 -26.46 19.86 7.05
CA ARG A 120 -27.41 20.87 6.54
C ARG A 120 -27.79 20.68 5.08
N SER A 121 -26.92 20.09 4.27
CA SER A 121 -27.24 19.75 2.87
C SER A 121 -28.06 18.46 2.73
N GLY A 122 -28.35 17.75 3.84
CA GLY A 122 -29.10 16.50 3.82
C GLY A 122 -28.32 15.32 3.23
N VAL A 123 -26.99 15.38 3.22
CA VAL A 123 -26.14 14.32 2.67
C VAL A 123 -25.69 13.39 3.79
N GLU A 124 -25.97 12.09 3.65
CA GLU A 124 -25.46 11.07 4.55
C GLU A 124 -23.98 10.79 4.26
N MET A 125 -23.12 10.91 5.28
CA MET A 125 -21.67 10.73 5.13
C MET A 125 -21.16 9.52 5.92
N LEU A 126 -20.80 8.45 5.20
CA LEU A 126 -20.08 7.31 5.77
C LEU A 126 -18.56 7.52 5.64
N ARG A 127 -17.90 7.75 6.77
CA ARG A 127 -16.46 8.07 6.80
C ARG A 127 -15.60 6.80 6.81
N ALA A 128 -14.58 6.78 5.96
CA ALA A 128 -13.50 5.81 6.06
C ALA A 128 -12.65 6.08 7.33
N PRO A 129 -12.20 5.05 8.05
CA PRO A 129 -11.31 5.23 9.19
C PRO A 129 -10.03 6.00 8.84
N LYS A 130 -9.51 6.76 9.82
CA LYS A 130 -8.23 7.48 9.67
C LYS A 130 -7.12 6.48 9.35
N GLY A 131 -6.20 6.87 8.48
CA GLY A 131 -5.11 6.01 8.00
C GLY A 131 -5.42 5.08 6.85
N MET A 132 -6.68 4.96 6.43
CA MET A 132 -7.01 4.28 5.18
C MET A 132 -6.73 5.14 3.95
N THR A 133 -6.34 4.50 2.85
CA THR A 133 -6.06 5.17 1.56
C THR A 133 -7.24 6.03 1.10
N ARG A 134 -8.47 5.53 1.24
CA ARG A 134 -9.69 6.26 0.88
C ARG A 134 -9.90 7.53 1.71
N SER A 135 -9.56 7.51 3.00
CA SER A 135 -9.60 8.71 3.84
C SER A 135 -8.53 9.72 3.43
N ARG A 136 -7.33 9.26 3.04
CA ARG A 136 -6.23 10.13 2.62
C ARG A 136 -6.46 10.80 1.26
N GLN A 137 -7.14 10.10 0.36
CA GLN A 137 -7.51 10.61 -0.98
C GLN A 137 -8.73 11.54 -0.95
N ASN A 138 -9.52 11.50 0.12
CA ASN A 138 -10.64 12.41 0.29
C ASN A 138 -10.12 13.79 0.72
N HIS A 139 -10.26 14.75 -0.19
CA HIS A 139 -9.88 16.14 0.04
C HIS A 139 -11.11 17.05 -0.02
N SER A 140 -12.28 16.53 0.37
CA SER A 140 -13.51 17.31 0.42
C SER A 140 -13.41 18.36 1.51
N THR A 141 -13.72 19.61 1.18
CA THR A 141 -13.56 20.76 2.08
C THR A 141 -14.76 21.69 1.96
N TRP A 142 -14.99 22.49 3.00
CA TRP A 142 -15.95 23.58 2.94
C TRP A 142 -15.22 24.90 2.66
N SER A 143 -15.68 25.63 1.64
CA SER A 143 -15.15 26.94 1.27
C SER A 143 -15.98 28.05 1.89
N LYS A 144 -15.42 28.76 2.87
CA LYS A 144 -16.06 29.95 3.48
C LYS A 144 -16.38 31.04 2.44
N LYS A 145 -15.48 31.25 1.48
CA LYS A 145 -15.60 32.32 0.47
C LYS A 145 -16.75 32.08 -0.51
N GLN A 146 -16.97 30.83 -0.89
CA GLN A 146 -17.97 30.44 -1.88
C GLN A 146 -19.25 29.87 -1.23
N SER A 147 -19.26 29.73 0.10
CA SER A 147 -20.36 29.13 0.88
C SER A 147 -20.83 27.75 0.38
N CYS A 148 -19.97 27.02 -0.31
CA CYS A 148 -20.27 25.74 -0.95
C CYS A 148 -19.32 24.64 -0.48
N LEU A 149 -19.79 23.40 -0.58
CA LEU A 149 -18.96 22.22 -0.38
C LEU A 149 -18.12 21.97 -1.65
N ASN A 150 -16.83 21.70 -1.45
CA ASN A 150 -15.97 21.16 -2.49
C ASN A 150 -15.84 19.65 -2.25
N TRP A 151 -16.35 18.87 -3.19
CA TRP A 151 -16.38 17.41 -3.13
C TRP A 151 -15.20 16.80 -3.86
N SER A 152 -14.61 15.76 -3.28
CA SER A 152 -13.71 14.86 -3.99
C SER A 152 -14.52 13.72 -4.61
N VAL A 153 -14.58 13.68 -5.94
CA VAL A 153 -15.34 12.69 -6.69
C VAL A 153 -14.37 11.67 -7.29
N GLU A 154 -14.56 10.40 -6.94
CA GLU A 154 -13.87 9.26 -7.55
C GLU A 154 -14.70 8.78 -8.76
N TRP A 155 -14.16 8.96 -9.96
CA TRP A 155 -14.72 8.43 -11.19
C TRP A 155 -14.14 7.04 -11.46
N ILE A 156 -15.02 6.07 -11.70
CA ILE A 156 -14.66 4.70 -12.04
C ILE A 156 -15.12 4.44 -13.46
N PHE A 157 -14.17 4.21 -14.37
CA PHE A 157 -14.44 3.96 -15.77
C PHE A 157 -14.66 2.47 -16.07
N PRO A 158 -15.32 2.13 -17.20
CA PRO A 158 -15.49 0.73 -17.62
C PRO A 158 -14.19 -0.07 -17.69
N ASP A 159 -13.08 0.60 -18.04
CA ASP A 159 -11.74 0.01 -18.14
C ASP A 159 -11.07 -0.24 -16.77
N LYS A 160 -11.83 -0.15 -15.67
CA LYS A 160 -11.38 -0.22 -14.26
C LYS A 160 -10.37 0.86 -13.87
N GLN A 161 -10.15 1.84 -14.74
CA GLN A 161 -9.36 3.02 -14.41
C GLN A 161 -10.12 3.91 -13.43
N LYS A 162 -9.38 4.51 -12.51
CA LYS A 162 -9.93 5.37 -11.46
C LYS A 162 -9.27 6.74 -11.54
N MET A 163 -10.06 7.80 -11.37
CA MET A 163 -9.54 9.14 -11.22
C MET A 163 -10.29 9.91 -10.14
N ILE A 164 -9.57 10.71 -9.37
CA ILE A 164 -10.15 11.53 -8.31
C ILE A 164 -9.98 12.99 -8.70
N ALA A 165 -11.07 13.75 -8.69
CA ALA A 165 -11.08 15.18 -9.02
C ALA A 165 -11.98 15.95 -8.05
N LYS A 166 -11.72 17.26 -7.92
CA LYS A 166 -12.46 18.14 -6.99
C LYS A 166 -13.48 18.98 -7.74
N TYR A 167 -14.70 19.04 -7.23
CA TYR A 167 -15.77 19.85 -7.79
C TYR A 167 -16.57 20.57 -6.71
N PRO A 168 -16.93 21.83 -6.91
CA PRO A 168 -17.88 22.51 -6.04
C PRO A 168 -19.28 21.91 -6.19
N GLU A 169 -20.08 22.02 -5.14
CA GLU A 169 -21.45 21.49 -5.03
C GLU A 169 -22.43 22.02 -6.09
N ASN A 170 -22.16 23.22 -6.62
CA ASN A 170 -23.00 23.84 -7.65
C ASN A 170 -22.78 23.27 -9.06
N ASN A 171 -21.77 22.41 -9.26
CA ASN A 171 -21.54 21.80 -10.57
C ASN A 171 -22.45 20.59 -10.78
N THR A 172 -23.05 20.51 -11.96
CA THR A 172 -23.76 19.30 -12.38
C THR A 172 -22.78 18.17 -12.64
N ILE A 173 -23.22 16.93 -12.42
CA ILE A 173 -22.42 15.72 -12.67
C ILE A 173 -21.98 15.67 -14.14
N GLY A 174 -22.85 16.08 -15.07
CA GLY A 174 -22.52 16.13 -16.50
C GLY A 174 -21.41 17.12 -16.82
N PHE A 175 -21.44 18.33 -16.23
CA PHE A 175 -20.36 19.30 -16.40
C PHE A 175 -19.06 18.78 -15.77
N ALA A 176 -19.11 18.24 -14.55
CA ALA A 176 -17.97 17.66 -13.87
C ALA A 176 -17.34 16.51 -14.70
N PHE A 177 -18.15 15.58 -15.21
CA PHE A 177 -17.69 14.49 -16.07
C PHE A 177 -17.06 15.00 -17.36
N ALA A 178 -17.65 15.99 -18.01
CA ALA A 178 -17.12 16.55 -19.27
C ALA A 178 -15.73 17.18 -19.11
N THR A 179 -15.37 17.64 -17.90
CA THR A 179 -14.03 18.18 -17.62
C THR A 179 -12.96 17.09 -17.47
N THR A 180 -13.34 15.84 -17.24
CA THR A 180 -12.42 14.72 -17.03
C THR A 180 -11.58 14.44 -18.29
N ALA A 181 -10.36 13.93 -18.07
CA ALA A 181 -9.48 13.53 -19.18
C ALA A 181 -10.11 12.42 -20.03
N TYR A 182 -10.85 11.50 -19.40
CA TYR A 182 -11.57 10.42 -20.09
C TYR A 182 -12.61 10.96 -21.08
N ALA A 183 -13.47 11.89 -20.65
CA ALA A 183 -14.49 12.48 -21.51
C ALA A 183 -13.87 13.27 -22.69
N LYS A 184 -12.75 13.95 -22.46
CA LYS A 184 -12.02 14.67 -23.52
C LYS A 184 -11.43 13.70 -24.54
N LEU A 185 -10.81 12.61 -24.10
CA LEU A 185 -10.25 11.58 -24.98
C LEU A 185 -11.35 10.89 -25.80
N HIS A 186 -12.47 10.52 -25.19
CA HIS A 186 -13.57 9.87 -25.91
C HIS A 186 -14.14 10.78 -27.01
N LYS A 187 -14.35 12.07 -26.72
CA LYS A 187 -14.77 13.06 -27.72
C LYS A 187 -13.78 13.22 -28.87
N LEU A 188 -12.47 13.15 -28.60
CA LEU A 188 -11.44 13.22 -29.65
C LEU A 188 -11.45 11.97 -30.54
N VAL A 189 -11.63 10.79 -29.95
CA VAL A 189 -11.75 9.53 -30.70
C VAL A 189 -13.01 9.53 -31.58
N GLU A 190 -14.16 9.98 -31.06
CA GLU A 190 -15.39 10.12 -31.84
C GLU A 190 -15.25 11.12 -32.99
N LYS A 191 -14.64 12.29 -32.74
CA LYS A 191 -14.35 13.27 -33.80
C LYS A 191 -13.44 12.70 -34.90
N ARG A 192 -12.48 11.84 -34.56
CA ARG A 192 -11.64 11.15 -35.54
C ARG A 192 -12.43 10.12 -36.35
N LYS A 193 -13.37 9.39 -35.74
CA LYS A 193 -14.26 8.46 -36.45
C LYS A 193 -15.25 9.16 -37.39
N GLN A 194 -15.63 10.40 -37.08
CA GLN A 194 -16.56 11.20 -37.88
C GLN A 194 -15.92 11.98 -39.05
N LYS A 195 -14.58 12.03 -39.16
CA LYS A 195 -13.93 12.53 -40.38
C LYS A 195 -13.93 11.42 -41.44
N PRO A 196 -14.69 11.52 -42.55
CA PRO A 196 -14.60 10.55 -43.62
C PRO A 196 -13.26 10.72 -44.35
N LEU A 197 -12.71 9.60 -44.82
CA LEU A 197 -11.60 9.57 -45.75
C LEU A 197 -12.07 10.11 -47.12
N GLN A 198 -11.84 11.39 -47.39
CA GLN A 198 -11.74 11.97 -48.73
C GLN A 198 -10.43 12.79 -48.70
N GLU A 199 -9.44 12.62 -49.57
CA GLU A 199 -9.47 12.31 -51.00
C GLU A 199 -8.40 11.29 -51.36
N GLY A 200 -8.75 10.35 -52.24
CA GLY A 200 -7.79 9.42 -52.80
C GLY A 200 -8.44 8.53 -53.85
N MET A 201 -8.77 9.09 -55.02
CA MET A 201 -8.63 8.36 -56.30
C MET A 201 -8.92 9.25 -57.52
N LEU A 202 -7.87 9.38 -58.34
CA LEU A 202 -7.83 9.25 -59.81
C LEU A 202 -8.69 10.17 -60.70
N SER A 203 -7.95 11.01 -61.44
CA SER A 203 -7.90 11.14 -62.91
C SER A 203 -7.67 12.62 -63.23
N SER A 204 -6.66 13.01 -63.99
CA SER A 204 -6.63 12.84 -65.44
C SER A 204 -5.34 13.46 -65.98
N PHE A 205 -4.56 12.67 -66.74
CA PHE A 205 -3.91 13.05 -68.00
C PHE A 205 -3.19 14.42 -68.14
N ARG A 206 -1.85 14.37 -68.25
CA ARG A 206 -1.04 14.67 -69.47
C ARG A 206 0.37 15.15 -69.11
N THR A 207 1.36 14.35 -69.46
CA THR A 207 2.66 14.82 -69.96
C THR A 207 2.42 15.54 -71.31
N PRO A 208 3.22 16.56 -71.70
CA PRO A 208 4.50 16.26 -72.34
C PRO A 208 5.65 17.24 -72.07
N TRP A 209 6.85 16.65 -72.09
CA TRP A 209 8.15 17.19 -72.50
C TRP A 209 8.15 18.51 -73.30
N ARG A 210 9.00 19.46 -72.89
CA ARG A 210 10.06 20.09 -73.70
C ARG A 210 10.87 21.08 -72.85
N LYS A 211 12.16 20.82 -72.68
CA LYS A 211 13.18 21.85 -72.43
C LYS A 211 13.90 22.10 -73.75
N LYS A 212 14.00 23.36 -74.15
CA LYS A 212 15.19 23.92 -74.78
C LYS A 212 15.87 24.76 -73.71
#